data_AF-A0A3M1PCK7-F1
#
_entry.id   AF-A0A3M1PCK7-F1
#
_cell.length_a   1.000
_cell.length_b   1.000
_cell.length_c   1.000
_cell.angle_alpha   90.00
_cell.angle_beta   90.00
_cell.angle_gamma   90.00
#
_symmetry.space_group_name_H-M   'P 1'
#
loop_
_entity.id
_entity.type
_entity.pdbx_description
1 polymer ?
#
loop_
_entity_poly.entity_id
_entity_poly.type
_entity_poly.pdbx_seq_one_letter_code
_entity_poly.pdbx_strand_id
1 'polypeptide(L)'
;DPEAMTLEEVVLPREEARPRRLGVTSDGVVWYVDYAGGYLGRYDPETKAFKEWLMPGGANARPYGMAVDDRDRLWFVESGLDPNRFTGFDPATEEFFASAEIPSGGGTVRHMYFHAPTRTVWFGCDTNTIGRARLP
;
A
#
# COMPACT_ATOMS: atom_id res chain seq x y z
N ASP A 1 -25.83 -13.99 -7.78
CA ASP A 1 -26.93 -13.25 -8.39
C ASP A 1 -26.44 -11.82 -8.61
N PRO A 2 -26.17 -11.39 -9.86
CA PRO A 2 -25.75 -10.02 -10.14
C PRO A 2 -26.77 -8.97 -9.68
N GLU A 3 -28.02 -9.33 -9.41
CA GLU A 3 -29.05 -8.42 -8.91
C GLU A 3 -28.91 -8.09 -7.41
N ALA A 4 -28.10 -8.85 -6.66
CA ALA A 4 -27.82 -8.59 -5.24
C ALA A 4 -26.59 -7.69 -4.99
N MET A 5 -25.95 -7.19 -6.05
CA MET A 5 -24.79 -6.29 -5.90
C MET A 5 -25.26 -4.90 -5.46
N THR A 6 -24.75 -4.43 -4.33
CA THR A 6 -24.85 -3.02 -3.93
C THR A 6 -23.51 -2.32 -4.09
N LEU A 7 -23.55 -1.02 -4.40
CA LEU A 7 -22.37 -0.16 -4.47
C LEU A 7 -22.50 0.92 -3.39
N GLU A 8 -21.47 1.07 -2.57
CA GLU A 8 -21.35 2.12 -1.56
C GLU A 8 -19.97 2.79 -1.71
N GLU A 9 -19.94 4.12 -1.58
CA GLU A 9 -18.70 4.89 -1.51
C GLU A 9 -18.46 5.35 -0.08
N VAL A 10 -17.23 5.16 0.38
CA VAL A 10 -16.76 5.66 1.68
C VAL A 10 -15.99 6.94 1.45
N VAL A 11 -16.53 8.07 1.94
CA VAL A 11 -15.86 9.37 1.85
C VAL A 11 -14.68 9.39 2.81
N LEU A 12 -13.49 9.71 2.29
CA LEU A 12 -12.28 9.82 3.09
C LEU A 12 -12.24 11.13 3.91
N PRO A 13 -11.53 11.18 5.06
CA PRO A 13 -11.46 12.38 5.90
C PRO A 13 -10.82 13.60 5.24
N ARG A 14 -9.98 13.38 4.23
CA ARG A 14 -9.25 14.43 3.50
C ARG A 14 -9.76 14.53 2.07
N GLU A 15 -10.29 15.70 1.73
CA GLU A 15 -10.95 15.96 0.42
C GLU A 15 -9.96 15.86 -0.76
N GLU A 16 -8.70 16.22 -0.53
CA GLU A 16 -7.63 16.19 -1.52
C GLU A 16 -7.04 14.78 -1.72
N ALA A 17 -7.38 13.81 -0.87
CA ALA A 17 -6.84 12.46 -0.97
C ALA A 17 -7.21 11.81 -2.31
N ARG A 18 -6.25 11.09 -2.90
CA ARG A 18 -6.42 10.35 -4.15
C ARG A 18 -5.95 8.91 -3.92
N PRO A 19 -6.76 8.06 -3.26
CA PRO A 19 -6.38 6.69 -2.96
C PRO A 19 -6.10 5.91 -4.25
N ARG A 20 -5.10 5.01 -4.24
CA ARG A 20 -4.75 4.15 -5.38
C ARG A 20 -5.04 2.68 -5.13
N ARG A 21 -4.12 1.98 -4.47
CA ARG A 21 -4.30 0.58 -4.11
C ARG A 21 -4.68 0.46 -2.65
N LEU A 22 -5.37 -0.64 -2.39
CA LEU A 22 -5.87 -1.02 -1.09
C LEU A 22 -5.46 -2.45 -0.79
N GLY A 23 -5.43 -2.76 0.50
CA GLY A 23 -5.22 -4.08 1.06
C GLY A 23 -6.21 -4.29 2.21
N VAL A 24 -6.47 -5.54 2.54
CA VAL A 24 -7.34 -5.89 3.67
C VAL A 24 -6.55 -6.84 4.56
N THR A 25 -6.42 -6.49 5.83
CA THR A 25 -5.79 -7.34 6.85
C THR A 25 -6.79 -8.39 7.35
N SER A 26 -6.31 -9.45 8.00
CA SER A 26 -7.13 -10.61 8.40
C SER A 26 -8.24 -10.27 9.41
N ASP A 27 -8.11 -9.13 10.10
CA ASP A 27 -9.12 -8.53 10.98
C ASP A 27 -10.23 -7.76 10.22
N GLY A 28 -10.19 -7.73 8.89
CA GLY A 28 -11.19 -7.06 8.05
C GLY A 28 -10.96 -5.55 7.89
N VAL A 29 -9.89 -5.00 8.46
CA VAL A 29 -9.55 -3.58 8.31
C VAL A 29 -9.04 -3.31 6.90
N VAL A 30 -9.53 -2.22 6.31
CA VAL A 30 -9.16 -1.79 4.96
C VAL A 30 -8.03 -0.76 5.05
N TRP A 31 -6.96 -0.99 4.31
CA TRP A 31 -5.82 -0.09 4.21
C TRP A 31 -5.71 0.46 2.80
N TYR A 32 -5.34 1.73 2.65
CA TYR A 32 -5.18 2.39 1.36
C TYR A 32 -3.95 3.28 1.33
N VAL A 33 -3.41 3.52 0.13
CA VAL A 33 -2.37 4.55 -0.06
C VAL A 33 -2.94 5.77 -0.78
N ASP A 34 -2.78 6.94 -0.18
CA ASP A 34 -3.09 8.24 -0.79
C ASP A 34 -1.91 8.73 -1.61
N TYR A 35 -2.08 8.71 -2.93
CA TYR A 35 -1.08 9.15 -3.89
C TYR A 35 -0.85 10.66 -3.86
N ALA A 36 -1.89 11.46 -3.60
CA ALA A 36 -1.79 12.91 -3.69
C ALA A 36 -1.10 13.51 -2.47
N GLY A 37 -1.47 13.06 -1.27
CA GLY A 37 -0.91 13.56 -0.03
C GLY A 37 0.30 12.78 0.49
N GLY A 38 0.57 11.58 -0.02
CA GLY A 38 1.68 10.74 0.46
C GLY A 38 1.37 10.06 1.80
N TYR A 39 0.16 9.55 1.99
CA TYR A 39 -0.27 8.93 3.26
C TYR A 39 -0.60 7.45 3.10
N LEU A 40 -0.37 6.70 4.17
CA LEU A 40 -1.04 5.43 4.44
C LEU A 40 -2.30 5.73 5.23
N GLY A 41 -3.43 5.20 4.79
CA GLY A 41 -4.70 5.31 5.50
C GLY A 41 -5.24 3.95 5.92
N ARG A 42 -5.95 3.95 7.04
CA ARG A 42 -6.70 2.84 7.63
C ARG A 42 -8.16 3.23 7.72
N TYR A 43 -9.04 2.34 7.29
CA TYR A 43 -10.48 2.43 7.47
C TYR A 43 -10.99 1.13 8.10
N ASP A 44 -11.71 1.27 9.20
CA ASP A 44 -12.35 0.18 9.92
C ASP A 44 -13.83 0.12 9.53
N PRO A 45 -14.28 -0.90 8.77
CA PRO A 45 -15.66 -0.95 8.30
C PRO A 45 -16.72 -1.11 9.39
N GLU A 46 -16.35 -1.68 10.55
CA GLU A 46 -17.25 -1.91 11.68
C GLU A 46 -17.50 -0.62 12.46
N THR A 47 -16.42 0.09 12.80
CA THR A 47 -16.49 1.32 13.62
C THR A 47 -16.61 2.59 12.78
N LYS A 48 -16.42 2.49 11.46
CA LYS A 48 -16.33 3.62 10.52
C LYS A 48 -15.17 4.58 10.83
N ALA A 49 -14.21 4.15 11.64
CA ALA A 49 -13.09 4.99 12.08
C ALA A 49 -11.98 5.03 11.03
N PHE A 50 -11.33 6.19 10.93
CA PHE A 50 -10.15 6.41 10.10
C PHE A 50 -8.91 6.72 10.94
N LYS A 51 -7.75 6.35 10.41
CA LYS A 51 -6.44 6.80 10.90
C LYS A 51 -5.47 6.86 9.74
N GLU A 52 -4.57 7.85 9.75
CA GLU A 52 -3.63 8.07 8.66
C GLU A 52 -2.23 8.36 9.17
N TRP A 53 -1.22 7.94 8.40
CA TRP A 53 0.20 8.14 8.68
C TRP A 53 0.87 8.72 7.44
N LEU A 54 1.66 9.78 7.62
CA LEU A 54 2.47 10.33 6.54
C LEU A 54 3.58 9.33 6.19
N MET A 55 3.74 9.03 4.90
CA MET A 55 4.81 8.15 4.43
C MET A 55 6.20 8.72 4.79
N PRO A 56 7.25 7.90 4.96
CA PRO A 56 8.58 8.41 5.26
C PRO A 56 9.15 9.33 4.17
N GLY A 57 8.60 9.30 2.94
CA GLY A 57 8.98 10.17 1.81
C GLY A 57 8.23 11.50 1.80
N GLY A 58 7.38 11.71 2.81
CA GLY A 58 6.55 12.90 2.96
C GLY A 58 5.50 13.03 1.86
N ALA A 59 5.04 14.27 1.66
CA ALA A 59 3.97 14.56 0.71
C ALA A 59 4.30 14.19 -0.75
N ASN A 60 5.58 14.09 -1.10
CA ASN A 60 6.05 13.71 -2.42
C ASN A 60 6.21 12.19 -2.61
N ALA A 61 5.93 11.37 -1.59
CA ALA A 61 6.11 9.91 -1.64
C ALA A 61 5.32 9.24 -2.77
N ARG A 62 4.14 9.79 -3.11
CA ARG A 62 3.22 9.28 -4.15
C ARG A 62 3.09 7.75 -4.13
N PRO A 63 2.72 7.15 -2.98
CA PRO A 63 2.59 5.71 -2.87
C PRO A 63 1.50 5.18 -3.82
N TYR A 64 1.76 4.04 -4.46
CA TYR A 64 0.84 3.51 -5.47
C TYR A 64 0.51 2.03 -5.24
N GLY A 65 1.47 1.13 -5.38
CA GLY A 65 1.26 -0.31 -5.16
C GLY A 65 1.12 -0.64 -3.68
N MET A 66 0.31 -1.66 -3.35
CA MET A 66 0.21 -2.23 -2.00
C MET A 66 0.05 -3.75 -2.08
N ALA A 67 0.63 -4.47 -1.12
CA ALA A 67 0.34 -5.86 -0.79
C ALA A 67 0.29 -6.02 0.75
N VAL A 68 -0.49 -7.00 1.21
CA VAL A 68 -0.54 -7.43 2.62
C VAL A 68 0.13 -8.81 2.70
N ASP A 69 1.01 -9.00 3.69
CA ASP A 69 1.64 -10.31 3.90
C ASP A 69 0.85 -11.22 4.86
N ASP A 70 1.33 -12.45 5.06
CA ASP A 70 0.74 -13.47 5.94
C ASP A 70 0.85 -13.15 7.44
N ARG A 71 1.39 -11.99 7.80
CA ARG A 71 1.44 -11.45 9.17
C ARG A 71 0.68 -10.14 9.28
N ASP A 72 -0.20 -9.83 8.33
CA ASP A 72 -0.94 -8.58 8.24
C ASP A 72 -0.07 -7.32 8.13
N ARG A 73 1.20 -7.45 7.76
CA ARG A 73 2.06 -6.29 7.50
C ARG A 73 1.84 -5.79 6.09
N LEU A 74 1.94 -4.48 5.94
CA LEU A 74 1.67 -3.78 4.70
C LEU A 74 2.97 -3.46 3.99
N TRP A 75 2.98 -3.69 2.68
CA TRP A 75 4.12 -3.42 1.82
C TRP A 75 3.66 -2.59 0.64
N PHE A 76 4.28 -1.44 0.42
CA PHE A 76 3.89 -0.52 -0.66
C PHE A 76 5.12 0.14 -1.28
N VAL A 77 4.92 0.75 -2.45
CA VAL A 77 5.99 1.46 -3.18
C VAL A 77 5.69 2.94 -3.25
N GLU A 78 6.58 3.74 -2.67
CA GLU A 78 6.66 5.20 -2.80
C GLU A 78 7.22 5.54 -4.19
N SER A 79 6.32 5.82 -5.14
CA SER A 79 6.67 5.99 -6.57
C SER A 79 6.97 7.43 -6.96
N GLY A 80 6.99 8.36 -5.99
CA GLY A 80 7.36 9.76 -6.22
C GLY A 80 8.81 10.08 -5.91
N LEU A 81 9.57 9.09 -5.47
CA LEU A 81 11.01 9.17 -5.19
C LEU A 81 11.78 8.57 -6.36
N ASP A 82 13.00 9.06 -6.62
CA ASP A 82 13.89 8.51 -7.65
C ASP A 82 15.26 8.18 -7.03
N PRO A 83 15.61 6.89 -6.87
CA PRO A 83 14.81 5.71 -7.23
C PRO A 83 13.58 5.53 -6.31
N ASN A 84 12.55 4.82 -6.81
CA ASN A 84 11.40 4.42 -5.98
C ASN A 84 11.84 3.68 -4.72
N ARG A 85 11.03 3.78 -3.66
CA ARG A 85 11.28 3.11 -2.40
C ARG A 85 10.21 2.09 -2.06
N PHE A 86 10.62 0.86 -1.75
CA PHE A 86 9.79 -0.21 -1.23
C PHE A 86 9.77 -0.13 0.30
N THR A 87 8.58 0.06 0.88
CA THR A 87 8.42 0.41 2.29
C THR A 87 7.47 -0.57 2.98
N GLY A 88 7.81 -0.95 4.21
CA GLY A 88 7.01 -1.84 5.06
C GLY A 88 6.44 -1.11 6.28
N PHE A 89 5.19 -1.41 6.62
CA PHE A 89 4.50 -0.90 7.80
C PHE A 89 3.89 -2.06 8.60
N ASP A 90 4.03 -2.02 9.93
CA ASP A 90 3.48 -3.01 10.84
C ASP A 90 2.27 -2.41 11.60
N PRO A 91 1.04 -2.87 11.32
CA PRO A 91 -0.15 -2.39 12.03
C PRO A 91 -0.14 -2.64 13.54
N ALA A 92 0.60 -3.64 14.03
CA ALA A 92 0.62 -3.95 15.46
C ALA A 92 1.43 -2.92 16.26
N THR A 93 2.47 -2.35 15.67
CA THR A 93 3.29 -1.28 16.29
C THR A 93 2.97 0.11 15.76
N GLU A 94 2.23 0.18 14.65
CA GLU A 94 1.95 1.41 13.88
C GLU A 94 3.22 2.11 13.36
N GLU A 95 4.25 1.34 13.03
CA GLU A 95 5.55 1.85 12.59
C GLU A 95 5.90 1.43 11.17
N PHE A 96 6.54 2.35 10.44
CA PHE A 96 7.29 2.01 9.24
C PHE A 96 8.61 1.37 9.68
N PHE A 97 8.83 0.10 9.32
CA PHE A 97 9.95 -0.69 9.84
C PHE A 97 10.97 -1.11 8.77
N ALA A 98 10.64 -0.96 7.49
CA ALA A 98 11.50 -1.38 6.39
C ALA A 98 11.46 -0.39 5.23
N SER A 99 12.60 -0.20 4.59
CA SER A 99 12.77 0.65 3.43
C SER A 99 13.93 0.15 2.57
N ALA A 100 13.71 0.00 1.26
CA ALA A 100 14.76 -0.32 0.29
C ALA A 100 14.50 0.38 -1.05
N GLU A 101 15.54 0.87 -1.70
CA GLU A 101 15.45 1.40 -3.05
C GLU A 101 15.23 0.26 -4.07
N ILE A 102 14.40 0.52 -5.08
CA ILE A 102 14.23 -0.40 -6.20
C ILE A 102 15.39 -0.17 -7.19
N PRO A 103 16.27 -1.14 -7.45
CA PRO A 103 17.49 -0.90 -8.23
C PRO A 103 17.26 -0.40 -9.65
N SER A 104 16.13 -0.76 -10.27
CA SER A 104 15.76 -0.29 -11.61
C SER A 104 15.04 1.06 -11.60
N GLY A 105 14.97 1.75 -10.47
CA GLY A 105 14.16 2.95 -10.25
C GLY A 105 12.64 2.67 -10.12
N GLY A 106 12.16 1.49 -10.50
CA GLY A 106 10.77 1.04 -10.33
C GLY A 106 9.72 1.68 -11.27
N GLY A 107 9.86 2.96 -11.64
CA GLY A 107 8.86 3.66 -12.45
C GLY A 107 7.50 3.75 -11.73
N THR A 108 6.36 3.44 -12.38
CA THR A 108 5.09 3.33 -11.64
C THR A 108 4.81 1.88 -11.24
N VAL A 109 4.98 1.54 -9.96
CA VAL A 109 4.60 0.19 -9.48
C VAL A 109 3.12 0.18 -9.12
N ARG A 110 2.29 -0.44 -9.97
CA ARG A 110 0.81 -0.36 -9.85
C ARG A 110 0.16 -1.53 -9.14
N HIS A 111 0.77 -2.70 -9.14
CA HIS A 111 0.21 -3.90 -8.52
C HIS A 111 1.35 -4.72 -7.91
N MET A 112 1.09 -5.27 -6.73
CA MET A 112 2.02 -6.07 -5.97
C MET A 112 1.30 -7.34 -5.55
N TYR A 113 1.94 -8.49 -5.74
CA TYR A 113 1.40 -9.79 -5.40
C TYR A 113 2.25 -10.43 -4.33
N PHE A 114 1.65 -10.72 -3.18
CA PHE A 114 2.30 -11.50 -2.14
C PHE A 114 2.10 -13.00 -2.39
N HIS A 115 3.20 -13.70 -2.58
CA HIS A 115 3.27 -15.15 -2.70
C HIS A 115 3.66 -15.76 -1.35
N ALA A 116 2.65 -16.20 -0.59
CA ALA A 116 2.81 -16.73 0.77
C ALA A 116 3.80 -17.91 0.89
N PRO A 117 3.78 -18.94 0.01
CA PRO A 117 4.68 -20.09 0.16
C PRO A 117 6.17 -19.73 0.14
N THR A 118 6.56 -18.61 -0.47
CA THR A 118 7.96 -18.14 -0.51
C THR A 118 8.17 -16.82 0.22
N ARG A 119 7.16 -16.32 0.95
CA ARG A 119 7.18 -15.01 1.63
C ARG A 119 7.76 -13.90 0.75
N THR A 120 7.24 -13.79 -0.46
CA THR A 120 7.82 -12.92 -1.48
C THR A 120 6.75 -12.00 -2.05
N VAL A 121 7.07 -10.72 -2.18
CA VAL A 121 6.27 -9.78 -2.96
C VAL A 121 6.86 -9.65 -4.36
N TRP A 122 6.04 -9.91 -5.36
CA TRP A 122 6.33 -9.73 -6.77
C TRP A 122 5.61 -8.51 -7.32
N PHE A 123 6.26 -7.74 -8.19
CA PHE A 123 5.67 -6.54 -8.76
C PHE A 123 6.26 -6.20 -10.12
N GLY A 124 5.47 -5.58 -10.99
CA GLY A 124 5.96 -5.04 -12.25
C GLY A 124 6.56 -3.65 -12.07
N CYS A 125 7.64 -3.36 -12.79
CA CYS A 125 8.23 -2.04 -12.87
C CYS A 125 8.05 -1.47 -14.28
N ASP A 126 7.77 -0.18 -14.39
CA ASP A 126 7.71 0.54 -15.68
C ASP A 126 9.13 0.81 -16.25
N THR A 127 10.10 -0.02 -15.91
CA THR A 127 11.50 0.06 -16.33
C THR A 127 11.99 -1.22 -17.00
N ASN A 128 11.06 -1.96 -17.62
CA ASN A 128 11.31 -3.23 -18.29
C ASN A 128 11.91 -4.29 -17.35
N THR A 129 11.47 -4.31 -16.09
CA THR A 129 11.89 -5.29 -15.08
C THR A 129 10.69 -5.79 -14.27
N ILE A 130 10.84 -6.98 -13.70
CA ILE A 130 9.96 -7.50 -12.65
C ILE A 130 10.76 -7.45 -11.34
N GLY A 131 10.17 -6.83 -10.32
CA GLY A 131 10.72 -6.76 -8.98
C GLY A 131 10.32 -7.94 -8.12
N ARG A 132 11.23 -8.31 -7.20
CA ARG A 132 11.01 -9.36 -6.20
C ARG A 132 11.61 -8.93 -4.86
N ALA A 133 10.78 -8.83 -3.83
CA ALA A 133 11.21 -8.61 -2.45
C ALA A 133 10.94 -9.86 -1.62
N ARG A 134 11.96 -10.44 -0.99
CA ARG A 134 11.77 -11.49 0.03
C ARG A 134 11.55 -10.81 1.38
N LEU A 135 10.49 -11.18 2.08
CA LEU A 135 10.08 -10.53 3.32
C LEU A 135 10.69 -11.24 4.54
N PRO A 136 11.02 -10.49 5.62
CA PRO A 136 11.48 -11.05 6.89
C PRO A 136 10.35 -11.82 7.61
#